data_AF-A0A3C2A3Q0-F1
#
_entry.id   AF-A0A3C2A3Q0-F1
#
_cell.length_a   1.000
_cell.length_b   1.000
_cell.length_c   1.000
_cell.angle_alpha   90.00
_cell.angle_beta   90.00
_cell.angle_gamma   90.00
#
_symmetry.space_group_name_H-M   'P 1'
#
loop_
_entity.id
_entity.type
_entity.pdbx_description
1 polymer ?
#
loop_
_entity_poly.entity_id
_entity_poly.type
_entity_poly.pdbx_seq_one_letter_code
_entity_poly.pdbx_strand_id
1 'polypeptide(L)'
;MATLFAWTLGGWEVLVIVLVILIFFGAKRIPELARSLGRGMREFKDATKEVRDEINQGGVNVNETRNPAPQNTNTAAPNTNSGSTQN
;
A
#
# COMPACT_ATOMS: atom_id res chain seq x y z
N MET A 1 -11.06 12.88 -54.08
CA MET A 1 -10.00 11.94 -53.69
C MET A 1 -9.43 12.22 -52.29
N ALA A 2 -9.14 13.47 -51.90
CA ALA A 2 -8.62 13.79 -50.56
C ALA A 2 -9.63 13.59 -49.40
N THR A 3 -10.94 13.60 -49.68
CA THR A 3 -11.99 13.35 -48.68
C THR A 3 -12.02 11.90 -48.17
N LEU A 4 -11.44 10.95 -48.93
CA LEU A 4 -11.34 9.55 -48.51
C LEU A 4 -10.34 9.38 -47.35
N PHE A 5 -9.33 10.25 -47.27
CA PHE A 5 -8.29 10.21 -46.23
C PHE A 5 -8.68 10.98 -44.94
N ALA A 6 -9.59 11.94 -45.03
CA ALA A 6 -10.06 12.70 -43.86
C ALA A 6 -11.14 11.97 -43.04
N TRP A 7 -11.88 11.02 -43.66
CA TRP A 7 -12.82 10.15 -42.94
C TRP A 7 -12.15 8.94 -42.25
N THR A 8 -10.94 8.55 -42.66
CA THR A 8 -10.15 7.45 -42.06
C THR A 8 -9.33 7.88 -40.85
N LEU A 9 -8.85 9.13 -40.82
CA LEU A 9 -8.07 9.64 -39.68
C LEU A 9 -8.97 10.04 -38.51
N GLY A 10 -9.43 9.04 -37.76
CA GLY A 10 -9.37 9.16 -36.30
C GLY A 10 -10.48 8.45 -35.54
N GLY A 11 -11.74 8.60 -35.97
CA GLY A 11 -12.88 8.15 -35.17
C GLY A 11 -13.49 6.82 -35.63
N TRP A 12 -13.81 6.73 -36.92
CA TRP A 12 -14.61 5.62 -37.44
C TRP A 12 -13.83 4.29 -37.48
N GLU A 13 -12.55 4.33 -37.82
CA GLU A 13 -11.70 3.13 -37.86
C GLU A 13 -11.49 2.53 -36.47
N VAL A 14 -11.24 3.38 -35.47
CA VAL A 14 -11.16 2.96 -34.06
C VAL A 14 -12.49 2.36 -33.60
N LEU A 15 -13.62 2.97 -33.98
CA LEU A 15 -14.95 2.45 -33.65
C LEU A 15 -15.18 1.04 -34.24
N VAL A 16 -14.79 0.81 -35.50
CA VAL A 16 -14.91 -0.50 -36.16
C VAL A 16 -14.00 -1.53 -35.50
N ILE A 17 -12.76 -1.19 -35.17
CA ILE A 17 -11.83 -2.10 -34.47
C ILE A 17 -12.39 -2.46 -33.10
N VAL A 18 -12.87 -1.49 -32.35
CA VAL A 18 -13.53 -1.69 -31.04
C VAL A 18 -14.74 -2.60 -31.20
N LEU A 19 -15.59 -2.38 -32.21
CA LEU A 19 -16.76 -3.22 -32.47
C LEU A 19 -16.39 -4.68 -32.76
N VAL A 20 -15.35 -4.91 -33.58
CA VAL A 20 -14.84 -6.26 -33.87
C VAL A 20 -14.36 -6.92 -32.58
N ILE A 21 -13.52 -6.24 -31.79
CA ILE A 21 -13.04 -6.75 -30.50
C ILE A 21 -14.23 -7.03 -29.56
N LEU A 22 -15.26 -6.19 -29.53
CA LEU A 22 -16.46 -6.41 -28.71
C LEU A 22 -17.27 -7.62 -29.15
N ILE A 23 -17.25 -8.01 -30.42
CA ILE A 23 -17.92 -9.24 -30.89
C ILE A 23 -17.10 -10.46 -30.48
N PHE A 24 -15.77 -10.44 -30.66
CA PHE A 24 -14.90 -11.56 -30.31
C PHE A 24 -14.76 -11.78 -28.80
N PHE A 25 -14.52 -10.70 -28.05
CA PHE A 25 -14.33 -10.76 -26.60
C PHE A 25 -15.65 -10.57 -25.83
N GLY A 26 -16.66 -9.95 -26.43
CA GLY A 26 -17.93 -9.64 -25.77
C GLY A 26 -17.91 -8.26 -25.08
N ALA A 27 -19.03 -7.53 -25.17
CA ALA A 27 -19.20 -6.19 -24.58
C ALA A 27 -18.98 -6.14 -23.04
N LYS A 28 -19.07 -7.28 -22.35
CA LYS A 28 -18.85 -7.38 -20.90
C LYS A 28 -17.39 -7.55 -20.48
N ARG A 29 -16.51 -8.07 -21.34
CA ARG A 29 -15.13 -8.42 -20.95
C ARG A 29 -14.23 -7.20 -20.81
N ILE A 30 -14.29 -6.25 -21.75
CA ILE A 30 -13.52 -5.00 -21.69
C ILE A 30 -13.76 -4.21 -20.39
N PRO A 31 -15.01 -3.89 -19.99
CA PRO A 31 -15.26 -3.15 -18.75
C PRO A 31 -14.93 -3.95 -17.49
N GLU A 32 -15.06 -5.28 -17.53
CA GLU A 32 -14.70 -6.17 -16.43
C GLU A 32 -13.19 -6.15 -16.18
N LEU A 33 -12.39 -6.29 -17.25
CA LEU A 33 -10.93 -6.17 -17.20
C LEU A 33 -10.48 -4.77 -16.77
N ALA A 34 -11.11 -3.71 -17.30
CA ALA A 34 -10.82 -2.34 -16.90
C ALA A 34 -11.11 -2.09 -15.41
N ARG A 35 -12.19 -2.68 -14.87
CA ARG A 35 -12.51 -2.59 -13.44
C ARG A 35 -11.51 -3.37 -12.57
N SER A 36 -11.07 -4.56 -12.97
CA SER A 36 -10.07 -5.33 -12.21
C SER A 36 -8.70 -4.65 -12.25
N LEU A 37 -8.25 -4.21 -13.42
CA LEU A 37 -7.02 -3.42 -13.58
C LEU A 37 -7.09 -2.11 -12.81
N GLY A 38 -8.22 -1.41 -12.85
CA GLY A 38 -8.41 -0.14 -12.14
C GLY A 38 -8.32 -0.29 -10.62
N ARG A 39 -8.88 -1.37 -10.06
CA ARG A 39 -8.74 -1.69 -8.63
C ARG A 39 -7.30 -2.01 -8.26
N GLY A 40 -6.65 -2.90 -9.00
CA GLY A 40 -5.24 -3.24 -8.76
C GLY A 40 -4.30 -2.03 -8.90
N MET A 41 -4.52 -1.17 -9.89
CA MET A 41 -3.73 0.06 -10.08
C MET A 41 -3.94 1.06 -8.94
N ARG A 42 -5.16 1.11 -8.36
CA ARG A 42 -5.46 1.97 -7.21
C ARG A 42 -4.78 1.47 -5.95
N GLU A 43 -4.93 0.18 -5.63
CA GLU A 43 -4.24 -0.46 -4.50
C GLU A 43 -2.72 -0.34 -4.61
N PHE A 44 -2.18 -0.57 -5.82
CA PHE A 44 -0.75 -0.39 -6.09
C PHE A 44 -0.30 1.06 -5.86
N LYS A 45 -1.09 2.04 -6.30
CA LYS A 45 -0.78 3.46 -6.10
C LYS A 45 -0.87 3.87 -4.64
N ASP A 46 -1.86 3.37 -3.91
CA ASP A 46 -2.07 3.66 -2.49
C ASP A 46 -0.89 3.09 -1.66
N ALA A 47 -0.51 1.84 -1.89
CA ALA A 47 0.67 1.23 -1.26
C ALA A 47 1.97 1.98 -1.61
N THR A 48 2.15 2.37 -2.87
CA THR A 48 3.32 3.16 -3.29
C THR A 48 3.34 4.55 -2.64
N LYS A 49 2.17 5.16 -2.42
CA LYS A 49 2.04 6.46 -1.78
C LYS A 49 2.42 6.38 -0.31
N GLU A 50 1.94 5.37 0.42
CA GLU A 50 2.29 5.16 1.82
C GLU A 50 3.79 4.95 2.00
N VAL A 51 4.41 4.08 1.19
CA VAL A 51 5.87 3.90 1.19
C VAL A 51 6.59 5.21 0.87
N ARG A 52 6.11 6.00 -0.09
CA ARG A 52 6.70 7.32 -0.37
C ARG A 52 6.54 8.28 0.80
N ASP A 53 5.37 8.32 1.43
CA ASP A 53 5.10 9.20 2.56
C ASP A 53 5.96 8.81 3.76
N GLU A 54 6.16 7.51 4.02
CA GLU A 54 7.12 6.99 5.00
C GLU A 54 8.57 7.39 4.68
N ILE A 55 8.99 7.33 3.42
CA ILE A 55 10.36 7.74 3.02
C ILE A 55 10.54 9.26 3.13
N ASN A 56 9.52 10.05 2.79
CA ASN A 56 9.58 11.52 2.84
C ASN A 56 9.39 12.08 4.25
N GLN A 57 8.62 11.42 5.12
CA GLN A 57 8.46 11.79 6.52
C GLN A 57 9.50 11.10 7.44
N GLY A 58 10.11 10.02 6.95
CA GLY A 58 11.10 9.19 7.63
C GLY A 58 12.56 9.60 7.39
N GLY A 59 12.85 10.89 7.55
CA GLY A 59 14.02 11.21 8.38
C GLY A 59 13.76 10.54 9.73
N VAL A 60 14.50 9.46 10.00
CA VAL A 60 14.30 8.56 11.15
C VAL A 60 14.05 9.33 12.46
N ASN A 61 12.82 9.30 12.96
CA ASN A 61 12.53 9.60 14.36
C ASN A 61 12.54 8.28 15.14
N VAL A 62 13.74 7.82 15.54
CA VAL A 62 13.90 6.80 16.59
C VAL A 62 13.59 7.45 17.94
N ASN A 63 12.33 7.74 18.21
CA ASN A 63 11.83 8.14 19.53
C ASN A 63 10.31 7.94 19.54
N GLU A 64 9.83 6.71 19.80
CA GLU A 64 8.54 6.51 20.52
C GLU A 64 8.18 5.02 20.84
N THR A 65 9.08 4.02 20.83
CA THR A 65 8.73 2.70 21.43
C THR A 65 9.91 1.88 21.96
N ARG A 66 10.83 2.52 22.70
CA ARG A 66 11.65 1.84 23.71
C ARG A 66 11.48 2.54 25.06
N ASN A 67 10.28 2.49 25.62
CA ASN A 67 10.11 2.70 27.04
C ASN A 67 9.66 1.38 27.71
N PRO A 68 10.60 0.48 28.07
CA PRO A 68 10.35 -0.42 29.18
C PRO A 68 10.40 0.44 30.46
N ALA A 69 9.23 0.77 31.01
CA ALA A 69 9.10 1.34 32.34
C ALA A 69 9.71 0.38 33.42
N PRO A 70 9.77 0.78 34.70
CA PRO A 70 10.62 1.78 35.35
C PRO A 70 11.75 1.12 36.18
N GLN A 71 12.96 1.68 36.19
CA GLN A 71 14.02 1.29 37.12
C GLN A 71 13.72 1.85 38.53
N ASN A 72 12.85 1.16 39.27
CA ASN A 72 12.88 1.18 40.73
C ASN A 72 12.47 -0.20 41.25
N THR A 73 13.45 -1.08 41.39
CA THR A 73 13.43 -2.06 42.46
C THR A 73 14.65 -1.78 43.30
N ASN A 74 14.40 -1.12 44.42
CA ASN A 74 15.30 -1.04 45.56
C ASN A 74 15.95 -2.42 45.80
N THR A 75 17.13 -2.63 45.24
CA THR A 75 18.07 -3.64 45.72
C THR A 75 18.91 -2.96 46.80
N ALA A 76 18.21 -2.48 47.84
CA ALA A 76 18.81 -2.26 49.13
C ALA A 76 18.79 -3.63 49.80
N ALA A 77 19.97 -4.23 49.93
CA ALA A 77 20.19 -5.45 50.68
C ALA A 77 19.51 -5.34 52.07
N PRO A 78 18.71 -6.34 52.51
CA PRO A 78 18.44 -6.48 53.92
C PRO A 78 19.72 -7.03 54.56
N ASN A 79 20.49 -6.16 55.20
CA ASN A 79 21.41 -6.58 56.23
C ASN A 79 20.59 -7.15 57.39
N THR A 80 20.72 -8.43 57.68
CA THR A 80 20.21 -8.99 58.94
C THR A 80 21.28 -9.88 59.54
N ASN A 81 22.24 -9.21 60.17
CA ASN A 81 22.97 -9.81 61.27
C ASN A 81 22.02 -9.98 62.46
N SER A 82 22.25 -11.07 63.21
CA SER A 82 21.93 -11.26 64.62
C SER A 82 20.60 -11.97 64.95
N GLY A 83 20.72 -13.15 65.57
CA GLY A 83 19.83 -13.53 66.67
C GLY A 83 19.25 -14.95 66.64
N SER A 84 19.79 -15.80 67.51
CA SER A 84 19.12 -16.93 68.20
C SER A 84 18.58 -18.10 67.36
N THR A 85 19.35 -19.19 67.32
CA THR A 85 18.80 -20.55 67.36
C THR A 85 19.24 -21.18 68.67
N GLN A 86 18.28 -21.19 69.59
CA GLN A 86 18.28 -21.89 70.86
C GLN A 86 17.57 -23.23 70.59
N ASN A 87 18.32 -24.34 70.61
CA ASN A 87 17.88 -25.61 71.20
C ASN A 87 19.09 -26.56 71.31
#